data_AF-A0A183E822-F1
#
_entry.id   AF-A0A183E822-F1
#
_cell.length_a   1.000
_cell.length_b   1.000
_cell.length_c   1.000
_cell.angle_alpha   90.00
_cell.angle_beta   90.00
_cell.angle_gamma   90.00
#
_symmetry.space_group_name_H-M   'P 1'
#
loop_
_entity.id
_entity.type
_entity.pdbx_description
1 polymer ?
#
loop_
_entity_poly.entity_id
_entity_poly.type
_entity_poly.pdbx_seq_one_letter_code
_entity_poly.pdbx_strand_id
1 'polypeptide(L)'
;MGALDFLTEIIHELIAMIQENRCRALVAYVHGILQRSKLQKCLLHSLLTCVHNVRHHVNAEKVPLSVDILEFNDGSRTAKNDFNDLITGYQSSLLYLSATVIQLELVIKNGFQNFTDQDTGSVNADKLSINQQIYNSPLHRAPVREPHVGMVELRMFLLTVLNALKKQPFRQEQWLNFVVQILPFLDRSLSTFSVHIVEQLCKNLECAVSAAYCSPDDRAHAVAATAHAHSPDTISQPSYPTNYVIQILETLTTFVHYCLIDNSSQTSAHPPSQATTVSSNPSLASSVMNAIPGTRGATELISSLVK
;
A
#
# COMPACT_ATOMS: atom_id res chain seq x y z
N MET A 1 13.08 18.32 6.13
CA MET A 1 13.00 17.49 7.34
C MET A 1 12.07 18.13 8.36
N GLY A 2 12.44 19.22 9.04
CA GLY A 2 11.58 19.82 10.10
C GLY A 2 10.11 20.11 9.75
N ALA A 3 9.77 20.49 8.52
CA ALA A 3 8.36 20.65 8.11
C ALA A 3 7.59 19.31 8.02
N LEU A 4 8.25 18.24 7.56
CA LEU A 4 7.66 16.89 7.49
C LEU A 4 7.51 16.32 8.90
N ASP A 5 8.51 16.52 9.75
CA ASP A 5 8.50 16.05 11.14
C ASP A 5 7.38 16.76 11.93
N PHE A 6 7.28 18.09 11.79
CA PHE A 6 6.18 18.86 12.39
C PHE A 6 4.80 18.42 11.89
N LEU A 7 4.66 18.19 10.58
CA LEU A 7 3.41 17.66 10.03
C LEU A 7 3.11 16.27 10.60
N THR A 8 4.13 15.42 10.79
CA THR A 8 3.96 14.09 11.36
C THR A 8 3.41 14.17 12.78
N GLU A 9 3.95 15.06 13.61
CA GLU A 9 3.42 15.31 14.97
C GLU A 9 1.97 15.78 14.94
N ILE A 10 1.60 16.68 14.01
CA ILE A 10 0.20 17.07 13.83
C ILE A 10 -0.67 15.85 13.50
N ILE A 11 -0.24 14.98 12.59
CA ILE A 11 -1.01 13.79 12.21
C ILE A 11 -1.11 12.81 13.41
N HIS A 12 -0.06 12.63 14.21
CA HIS A 12 -0.14 11.84 15.45
C HIS A 12 -1.17 12.41 16.44
N GLU A 13 -1.13 13.72 16.67
CA GLU A 13 -2.07 14.36 17.58
C GLU A 13 -3.52 14.23 17.08
N LEU A 14 -3.74 14.33 15.76
CA LEU A 14 -5.04 14.06 15.16
C LEU A 14 -5.49 12.60 15.36
N ILE A 15 -4.58 11.64 15.24
CA ILE A 15 -4.88 10.22 15.52
C ILE A 15 -5.30 10.05 16.99
N ALA A 16 -4.51 10.58 17.93
CA ALA A 16 -4.78 10.50 19.36
C ALA A 16 -6.15 11.13 19.69
N MET A 17 -6.38 12.35 19.21
CA MET A 17 -7.64 13.09 19.42
C MET A 17 -8.86 12.31 18.89
N ILE A 18 -8.76 11.67 17.72
CA ILE A 18 -9.85 10.85 17.16
C ILE A 18 -10.12 9.62 18.04
N GLN A 19 -9.07 8.95 18.49
CA GLN A 19 -9.17 7.71 19.28
C GLN A 19 -9.69 7.96 20.70
N GLU A 20 -9.33 9.10 21.31
CA GLU A 20 -9.77 9.51 22.64
C GLU A 20 -11.24 9.96 22.65
N ASN A 21 -11.62 10.86 21.74
CA ASN A 21 -12.97 11.43 21.72
C ASN A 21 -14.04 10.46 21.19
N ARG A 22 -13.64 9.51 20.32
CA ARG A 22 -14.52 8.54 19.66
C ARG A 22 -15.83 9.14 19.12
N CYS A 23 -15.73 10.35 18.56
CA CYS A 23 -16.87 11.12 18.05
C CYS A 23 -16.91 11.07 16.52
N ARG A 24 -18.05 10.70 15.94
CA ARG A 24 -18.19 10.59 14.47
C ARG A 24 -18.17 11.95 13.79
N ALA A 25 -18.74 12.99 14.42
CA ALA A 25 -18.66 14.36 13.90
C ALA A 25 -17.21 14.86 13.77
N LEU A 26 -16.34 14.55 14.75
CA LEU A 26 -14.91 14.88 14.70
C LEU A 26 -14.21 14.15 13.55
N VAL A 27 -14.47 12.84 13.39
CA VAL A 27 -13.94 12.04 12.28
C VAL A 27 -14.33 12.65 10.94
N ALA A 28 -15.60 13.01 10.77
CA ALA A 28 -16.10 13.64 9.55
C ALA A 28 -15.41 14.99 9.27
N TYR A 29 -15.18 15.80 10.31
CA TYR A 29 -14.49 17.07 10.20
C TYR A 29 -13.02 16.90 9.76
N VAL A 30 -12.26 16.05 10.46
CA VAL A 30 -10.85 15.78 10.11
C VAL A 30 -10.75 15.22 8.70
N HIS A 31 -11.59 14.24 8.35
CA HIS A 31 -11.65 13.70 7.00
C HIS A 31 -11.91 14.80 5.96
N GLY A 32 -12.86 15.72 6.22
CA GLY A 32 -13.14 16.87 5.35
C GLY A 32 -11.94 17.80 5.15
N ILE A 33 -11.16 18.08 6.21
CA ILE A 33 -9.92 18.87 6.11
C ILE A 33 -8.90 18.15 5.23
N LEU A 34 -8.67 16.86 5.47
CA LEU A 34 -7.69 16.09 4.71
C LEU A 34 -8.03 16.04 3.21
N GLN A 35 -9.30 15.84 2.86
CA GLN A 35 -9.73 15.87 1.45
C GLN A 35 -9.44 17.22 0.78
N ARG A 36 -9.69 18.33 1.49
CA ARG A 36 -9.45 19.68 0.97
C ARG A 36 -7.96 20.02 0.87
N SER A 37 -7.15 19.48 1.78
CA SER A 37 -5.69 19.69 1.78
C SER A 37 -4.96 18.97 0.65
N LYS A 38 -5.58 17.94 0.06
CA LYS A 38 -4.96 17.03 -0.93
C LYS A 38 -3.72 16.31 -0.41
N LEU A 39 -3.57 16.16 0.92
CA LEU A 39 -2.39 15.58 1.58
C LEU A 39 -1.96 14.26 0.95
N GLN A 40 -2.90 13.33 0.79
CA GLN A 40 -2.68 12.02 0.17
C GLN A 40 -2.01 12.12 -1.22
N LYS A 41 -2.50 13.04 -2.08
CA LYS A 41 -1.95 13.25 -3.43
C LYS A 41 -0.55 13.84 -3.37
N CYS A 42 -0.33 14.83 -2.51
CA CYS A 42 0.99 15.46 -2.34
C CYS A 42 2.04 14.45 -1.85
N LEU A 43 1.67 13.59 -0.89
CA LEU A 43 2.55 12.53 -0.39
C LEU A 43 2.87 11.52 -1.48
N LEU A 44 1.87 11.05 -2.22
CA LEU A 44 2.08 10.08 -3.29
C LEU A 44 3.01 10.62 -4.39
N HIS A 45 2.86 11.89 -4.76
CA HIS A 45 3.78 12.54 -5.70
C HIS A 45 5.20 12.66 -5.12
N SER A 46 5.33 13.02 -3.84
CA SER A 46 6.63 13.12 -3.16
C SER A 46 7.35 11.77 -3.11
N LEU A 47 6.62 10.69 -2.77
CA LEU A 47 7.13 9.32 -2.77
C LEU A 47 7.57 8.88 -4.16
N LEU A 48 6.78 9.21 -5.19
CA LEU A 48 7.13 8.88 -6.57
C LEU A 48 8.43 9.57 -7.01
N THR A 49 8.62 10.83 -6.62
CA THR A 49 9.86 11.57 -6.88
C THR A 49 11.07 10.94 -6.20
N CYS A 50 10.92 10.33 -5.01
CA CYS A 50 12.01 9.63 -4.33
C CYS A 50 12.44 8.31 -5.00
N VAL A 51 11.63 7.77 -5.92
CA VAL A 51 11.85 6.45 -6.53
C VAL A 51 12.09 6.54 -8.05
N HIS A 52 11.70 7.67 -8.66
CA HIS A 52 11.89 7.88 -10.09
C HIS A 52 13.39 7.99 -10.42
N ASN A 53 13.80 7.37 -11.51
CA ASN A 53 15.20 7.35 -11.92
C ASN A 53 15.25 7.79 -13.38
N VAL A 54 15.95 8.89 -13.63
CA VAL A 54 16.05 9.60 -14.92
C VAL A 54 16.70 8.76 -16.02
N ARG A 55 17.36 7.65 -15.66
CA ARG A 55 18.31 6.90 -16.50
C ARG A 55 17.79 6.36 -17.85
N HIS A 56 16.53 6.59 -18.21
CA HIS A 56 15.96 6.14 -19.47
C HIS A 56 15.81 7.22 -20.56
N HIS A 57 16.12 8.50 -20.30
CA HIS A 57 16.11 9.54 -21.34
C HIS A 57 17.51 9.84 -21.86
N VAL A 58 18.10 8.89 -22.59
CA VAL A 58 19.46 8.99 -23.14
C VAL A 58 19.59 9.94 -24.33
N ASN A 59 18.53 10.41 -24.98
CA ASN A 59 18.66 11.23 -26.21
C ASN A 59 17.68 12.42 -26.28
N ALA A 60 17.74 13.36 -25.34
CA ALA A 60 17.04 14.64 -25.49
C ALA A 60 18.01 15.81 -25.33
N GLU A 61 18.23 16.59 -26.41
CA GLU A 61 19.06 17.80 -26.42
C GLU A 61 18.58 18.88 -25.42
N LYS A 62 17.37 18.72 -24.87
CA LYS A 62 16.86 19.47 -23.72
C LYS A 62 16.28 18.49 -22.71
N VAL A 63 16.97 18.35 -21.58
CA VAL A 63 16.46 17.67 -20.41
C VAL A 63 15.40 18.59 -19.76
N PRO A 64 14.18 18.11 -19.49
CA PRO A 64 13.18 18.91 -18.77
C PRO A 64 13.67 19.27 -17.37
N LEU A 65 13.33 20.44 -16.84
CA LEU A 65 13.70 20.86 -15.48
C LEU A 65 13.36 19.82 -14.40
N SER A 66 12.24 19.09 -14.56
CA SER A 66 11.86 18.02 -13.63
C SER A 66 12.86 16.86 -13.59
N VAL A 67 13.55 16.62 -14.71
CA VAL A 67 14.57 15.59 -14.86
C VAL A 67 15.89 16.09 -14.27
N ASP A 68 16.25 17.36 -14.46
CA ASP A 68 17.42 17.98 -13.80
C ASP A 68 17.27 18.01 -12.26
N ILE A 69 16.10 18.40 -11.76
CA ILE A 69 15.79 18.39 -10.31
C ILE A 69 15.92 16.97 -9.76
N LEU A 70 15.48 15.96 -10.53
CA LEU A 70 15.54 14.58 -10.09
C LEU A 70 16.97 14.01 -10.12
N GLU A 71 17.77 14.35 -11.13
CA GLU A 71 19.19 13.97 -11.17
C GLU A 71 19.98 14.62 -10.02
N PHE A 72 19.66 15.88 -9.70
CA PHE A 72 20.18 16.53 -8.50
C PHE A 72 19.80 15.78 -7.22
N ASN A 73 18.53 15.39 -7.07
CA ASN A 73 18.04 14.61 -5.92
C ASN A 73 18.63 13.20 -5.83
N ASP A 74 19.02 12.59 -6.96
CA ASP A 74 19.72 11.31 -6.97
C ASP A 74 21.21 11.43 -6.59
N GLY A 75 21.72 12.66 -6.48
CA GLY A 75 23.11 12.98 -6.19
C GLY A 75 23.94 12.98 -7.46
N SER A 76 24.25 14.17 -7.98
CA SER A 76 25.21 14.34 -9.09
C SER A 76 26.50 13.55 -8.80
N ARG A 77 27.03 12.82 -9.79
CA ARG A 77 28.22 11.93 -9.65
C ARG A 77 29.42 12.65 -9.01
N THR A 78 29.50 13.97 -9.09
CA THR A 78 30.59 14.82 -8.59
C THR A 78 30.42 15.34 -7.16
N ALA A 79 29.20 15.32 -6.59
CA ALA A 79 28.88 15.84 -5.25
C ALA A 79 28.16 14.81 -4.34
N LYS A 80 28.26 13.53 -4.71
CA LYS A 80 27.51 12.41 -4.10
C LYS A 80 27.60 12.32 -2.57
N ASN A 81 28.66 12.83 -1.95
CA ASN A 81 28.85 12.68 -0.51
C ASN A 81 28.24 13.83 0.31
N ASP A 82 28.16 15.04 -0.24
CA ASP A 82 27.80 16.23 0.55
C ASP A 82 26.29 16.34 0.83
N PHE A 83 25.45 15.68 0.00
CA PHE A 83 23.99 15.73 0.12
C PHE A 83 23.34 14.39 0.46
N ASN A 84 24.11 13.30 0.55
CA ASN A 84 23.53 11.97 0.76
C ASN A 84 22.80 11.86 2.09
N ASP A 85 23.38 12.41 3.16
CA ASP A 85 22.77 12.40 4.50
C ASP A 85 21.47 13.22 4.53
N LEU A 86 21.44 14.34 3.80
CA LEU A 86 20.24 15.19 3.71
C LEU A 86 19.12 14.50 2.93
N ILE A 87 19.45 13.84 1.81
CA ILE A 87 18.50 13.08 0.99
C ILE A 87 17.98 11.88 1.79
N THR A 88 18.87 11.15 2.46
CA THR A 88 18.53 10.02 3.32
C THR A 88 17.60 10.45 4.46
N GLY A 89 17.92 11.56 5.13
CA GLY A 89 17.09 12.12 6.20
C GLY A 89 15.72 12.59 5.70
N TYR A 90 15.67 13.27 4.54
CA TYR A 90 14.41 13.66 3.90
C TYR A 90 13.54 12.44 3.57
N GLN A 91 14.15 11.40 2.99
CA GLN A 91 13.46 10.16 2.65
C GLN A 91 12.93 9.46 3.90
N SER A 92 13.71 9.39 4.99
CA SER A 92 13.26 8.89 6.29
C SER A 92 12.03 9.64 6.80
N SER A 93 12.10 10.98 6.90
CA SER A 93 10.97 11.80 7.36
C SER A 93 9.73 11.62 6.47
N LEU A 94 9.91 11.51 5.15
CA LEU A 94 8.81 11.34 4.21
C LEU A 94 8.12 9.97 4.36
N LEU A 95 8.90 8.89 4.49
CA LEU A 95 8.36 7.54 4.71
C LEU A 95 7.64 7.44 6.04
N TYR A 96 8.21 8.06 7.09
CA TYR A 96 7.60 8.10 8.41
C TYR A 96 6.26 8.85 8.40
N LEU A 97 6.23 10.07 7.84
CA LEU A 97 4.99 10.82 7.64
C LEU A 97 3.95 10.01 6.84
N SER A 98 4.40 9.33 5.78
CA SER A 98 3.53 8.51 4.93
C SER A 98 2.90 7.37 5.73
N ALA A 99 3.67 6.69 6.59
CA ALA A 99 3.16 5.63 7.44
C ALA A 99 2.12 6.17 8.44
N THR A 100 2.39 7.31 9.06
CA THR A 100 1.47 7.96 10.00
C THR A 100 0.17 8.39 9.30
N VAL A 101 0.23 8.88 8.06
CA VAL A 101 -0.97 9.22 7.28
C VAL A 101 -1.78 7.98 6.91
N ILE A 102 -1.13 6.86 6.55
CA ILE A 102 -1.84 5.59 6.31
C ILE A 102 -2.57 5.13 7.58
N GLN A 103 -1.90 5.23 8.74
CA GLN A 103 -2.52 4.93 10.02
C GLN A 103 -3.74 5.84 10.29
N LEU A 104 -3.63 7.15 10.04
CA LEU A 104 -4.74 8.08 10.19
C LEU A 104 -5.91 7.74 9.25
N GLU A 105 -5.64 7.38 7.99
CA GLU A 105 -6.68 6.94 7.05
C GLU A 105 -7.45 5.72 7.58
N LEU A 106 -6.75 4.73 8.14
CA LEU A 106 -7.39 3.58 8.79
C LEU A 106 -8.21 4.00 10.01
N VAL A 107 -7.66 4.86 10.87
CA VAL A 107 -8.36 5.34 12.07
C VAL A 107 -9.64 6.10 11.71
N ILE A 108 -9.61 6.91 10.65
CA ILE A 108 -10.79 7.59 10.12
C ILE A 108 -11.81 6.58 9.59
N LYS A 109 -11.37 5.60 8.80
CA LYS A 109 -12.23 4.52 8.27
C LYS A 109 -12.93 3.77 9.41
N ASN A 110 -12.17 3.36 10.42
CA ASN A 110 -12.68 2.70 11.60
C ASN A 110 -13.61 3.61 12.41
N GLY A 111 -13.29 4.90 12.52
CA GLY A 111 -14.13 5.88 13.20
C GLY A 111 -15.51 6.04 12.55
N PHE A 112 -15.60 6.04 11.22
CA PHE A 112 -16.89 6.06 10.52
C PHE A 112 -17.73 4.79 10.75
N GLN A 113 -17.08 3.65 10.98
CA GLN A 113 -17.74 2.36 11.20
C GLN A 113 -18.14 2.14 12.66
N ASN A 114 -17.27 2.53 13.60
CA ASN A 114 -17.35 2.11 15.00
C ASN A 114 -17.81 3.22 15.96
N PHE A 115 -17.72 4.50 15.58
CA PHE A 115 -18.11 5.60 16.47
C PHE A 115 -19.58 5.97 16.29
N THR A 116 -20.23 6.24 17.40
CA THR A 116 -21.62 6.68 17.46
C THR A 116 -21.67 8.11 17.99
N ASP A 117 -22.55 8.92 17.42
CA ASP A 117 -22.89 10.20 18.03
C ASP A 117 -23.90 9.90 19.15
N GLN A 118 -23.41 9.55 20.35
CA GLN A 118 -24.27 9.57 21.55
C GLN A 118 -24.55 11.03 21.91
N ASP A 119 -25.55 11.59 21.24
CA ASP A 119 -26.50 12.61 21.73
C ASP A 119 -27.18 13.28 20.53
N THR A 120 -28.35 12.77 20.13
CA THR A 120 -29.42 13.56 19.50
C THR A 120 -30.71 12.75 19.46
N GLY A 121 -31.24 12.42 20.64
CA GLY A 121 -32.69 12.48 20.77
C GLY A 121 -33.11 13.92 20.46
N SER A 122 -33.96 14.14 19.46
CA SER A 122 -34.62 15.41 19.13
C SER A 122 -34.08 16.32 17.99
N VAL A 123 -33.42 15.82 16.93
CA VAL A 123 -33.34 16.62 15.65
C VAL A 123 -33.35 15.72 14.40
N ASN A 124 -34.37 14.86 14.27
CA ASN A 124 -34.53 13.95 13.13
C ASN A 124 -35.31 14.54 11.94
N ALA A 125 -35.46 15.87 11.82
CA ALA A 125 -36.22 16.48 10.72
C ALA A 125 -35.34 17.12 9.63
N ASP A 126 -34.19 17.72 9.97
CA ASP A 126 -33.46 18.58 9.01
C ASP A 126 -32.21 17.93 8.37
N LYS A 127 -31.69 16.81 8.89
CA LYS A 127 -30.54 16.10 8.28
C LYS A 127 -30.90 15.25 7.07
N LEU A 128 -32.20 15.05 6.80
CA LEU A 128 -32.67 14.31 5.63
C LEU A 128 -32.73 15.19 4.37
N SER A 129 -32.89 16.51 4.50
CA SER A 129 -33.06 17.41 3.34
C SER A 129 -31.75 17.66 2.57
N ILE A 130 -30.62 17.80 3.27
CA ILE A 130 -29.30 17.99 2.64
C ILE A 130 -28.78 16.70 1.98
N ASN A 131 -29.04 15.53 2.58
CA ASN A 131 -28.67 14.26 1.97
C ASN A 131 -29.58 13.88 0.79
N GLN A 132 -30.82 14.37 0.70
CA GLN A 132 -31.70 14.04 -0.43
C GLN A 132 -31.57 14.97 -1.64
N GLN A 133 -31.05 16.20 -1.48
CA GLN A 133 -30.87 17.13 -2.61
C GLN A 133 -29.62 16.86 -3.46
N ILE A 134 -28.62 16.14 -2.94
CA ILE A 134 -27.43 15.75 -3.73
C ILE A 134 -27.65 14.40 -4.45
N TYR A 135 -28.55 13.55 -3.95
CA TYR A 135 -28.70 12.17 -4.42
C TYR A 135 -29.75 11.93 -5.51
N ASN A 136 -30.56 12.92 -5.89
CA ASN A 136 -31.61 12.77 -6.92
C ASN A 136 -31.21 13.35 -8.30
N SER A 137 -29.96 13.19 -8.72
CA SER A 137 -29.57 13.35 -10.12
C SER A 137 -29.57 11.98 -10.83
N PRO A 138 -30.20 11.81 -12.01
CA PRO A 138 -30.42 10.50 -12.64
C PRO A 138 -29.16 9.71 -13.05
N LEU A 139 -27.95 10.21 -12.77
CA LEU A 139 -26.67 9.55 -13.09
C LEU A 139 -26.13 8.61 -11.99
N HIS A 140 -26.81 8.45 -10.85
CA HIS A 140 -26.27 7.75 -9.66
C HIS A 140 -26.96 6.40 -9.34
N ARG A 141 -26.98 5.45 -10.29
CA ARG A 141 -27.17 4.01 -9.97
C ARG A 141 -25.83 3.25 -9.99
N ALA A 142 -24.86 3.73 -9.23
CA ALA A 142 -23.69 2.93 -8.86
C ALA A 142 -23.84 2.49 -7.40
N PRO A 143 -23.46 1.25 -7.02
CA PRO A 143 -23.50 0.81 -5.63
C PRO A 143 -22.72 1.80 -4.77
N VAL A 144 -23.25 2.12 -3.59
CA VAL A 144 -22.74 3.07 -2.59
C VAL A 144 -21.21 3.15 -2.65
N ARG A 145 -20.71 4.15 -3.38
CA ARG A 145 -19.28 4.35 -3.60
C ARG A 145 -18.69 4.83 -2.28
N GLU A 146 -17.80 4.06 -1.67
CA GLU A 146 -16.97 4.54 -0.55
C GLU A 146 -16.36 5.89 -0.99
N PRO A 147 -16.65 7.00 -0.29
CA PRO A 147 -16.38 8.33 -0.81
C PRO A 147 -14.88 8.69 -0.89
N HIS A 148 -14.00 7.83 -0.36
CA HIS A 148 -12.56 8.00 -0.39
C HIS A 148 -11.84 6.65 -0.46
N VAL A 149 -10.87 6.53 -1.38
CA VAL A 149 -10.00 5.35 -1.53
C VAL A 149 -8.70 5.66 -0.79
N GLY A 150 -8.36 4.83 0.20
CA GLY A 150 -7.13 5.01 1.00
C GLY A 150 -5.87 4.88 0.14
N MET A 151 -4.76 5.45 0.62
CA MET A 151 -3.52 5.58 -0.17
C MET A 151 -2.99 4.20 -0.57
N VAL A 152 -3.11 3.24 0.35
CA VAL A 152 -2.66 1.85 0.18
C VAL A 152 -3.47 1.07 -0.86
N GLU A 153 -4.71 1.49 -1.11
CA GLU A 153 -5.59 0.88 -2.13
C GLU A 153 -5.27 1.40 -3.55
N LEU A 154 -4.46 2.47 -3.67
CA LEU A 154 -4.09 3.04 -4.95
C LEU A 154 -2.99 2.20 -5.62
N ARG A 155 -3.22 1.79 -6.87
CA ARG A 155 -2.21 1.10 -7.70
C ARG A 155 -0.88 1.87 -7.78
N MET A 156 -0.95 3.20 -7.83
CA MET A 156 0.23 4.06 -7.88
C MET A 156 1.11 3.94 -6.62
N PHE A 157 0.49 3.78 -5.44
CA PHE A 157 1.23 3.57 -4.20
C PHE A 157 2.01 2.24 -4.24
N LEU A 158 1.31 1.14 -4.55
CA LEU A 158 1.94 -0.17 -4.67
C LEU A 158 3.09 -0.17 -5.69
N LEU A 159 2.87 0.42 -6.88
CA LEU A 159 3.93 0.51 -7.90
C LEU A 159 5.11 1.36 -7.44
N THR A 160 4.88 2.41 -6.66
CA THR A 160 5.94 3.24 -6.09
C THR A 160 6.80 2.43 -5.13
N VAL A 161 6.17 1.71 -4.19
CA VAL A 161 6.88 0.82 -3.25
C VAL A 161 7.64 -0.28 -4.00
N LEU A 162 7.01 -0.96 -4.96
CA LEU A 162 7.68 -2.00 -5.75
C LEU A 162 8.87 -1.47 -6.54
N ASN A 163 8.76 -0.27 -7.12
CA ASN A 163 9.88 0.35 -7.82
C ASN A 163 11.03 0.71 -6.87
N ALA A 164 10.73 1.10 -5.63
CA ALA A 164 11.73 1.36 -4.62
C ALA A 164 12.46 0.07 -4.24
N LEU A 165 11.71 -1.01 -4.00
CA LEU A 165 12.26 -2.33 -3.68
C LEU A 165 12.99 -2.98 -4.86
N LYS A 166 12.78 -2.55 -6.11
CA LYS A 166 13.56 -3.05 -7.26
C LYS A 166 14.93 -2.38 -7.40
N LYS A 167 15.11 -1.17 -6.86
CA LYS A 167 16.25 -0.30 -7.17
C LYS A 167 17.19 -0.14 -5.98
N GLN A 168 18.49 -0.06 -6.27
CA GLN A 168 19.56 0.41 -5.36
C GLN A 168 19.55 -0.25 -3.96
N PRO A 169 20.25 -1.39 -3.77
CA PRO A 169 20.28 -2.13 -2.51
C PRO A 169 20.62 -1.30 -1.26
N PHE A 170 21.43 -0.27 -1.42
CA PHE A 170 21.86 0.60 -0.33
C PHE A 170 20.78 1.58 0.18
N ARG A 171 19.73 1.86 -0.60
CA ARG A 171 18.59 2.71 -0.17
C ARG A 171 17.38 1.90 0.28
N GLN A 172 17.44 0.57 0.19
CA GLN A 172 16.28 -0.29 0.41
C GLN A 172 15.96 -0.50 1.88
N GLU A 173 16.92 -0.34 2.80
CA GLU A 173 16.68 -0.50 4.25
C GLU A 173 15.49 0.34 4.75
N GLN A 174 15.44 1.62 4.38
CA GLN A 174 14.34 2.51 4.77
C GLN A 174 12.99 2.05 4.19
N TRP A 175 12.97 1.50 2.98
CA TRP A 175 11.76 0.98 2.34
C TRP A 175 11.32 -0.36 2.94
N LEU A 176 12.27 -1.22 3.33
CA LEU A 176 11.98 -2.46 4.06
C LEU A 176 11.34 -2.15 5.41
N ASN A 177 11.92 -1.22 6.17
CA ASN A 177 11.34 -0.75 7.44
C ASN A 177 9.96 -0.13 7.23
N PHE A 178 9.78 0.66 6.18
CA PHE A 178 8.50 1.27 5.84
C PHE A 178 7.40 0.23 5.54
N VAL A 179 7.69 -0.80 4.72
CA VAL A 179 6.67 -1.81 4.39
C VAL A 179 6.27 -2.65 5.60
N VAL A 180 7.18 -2.86 6.55
CA VAL A 180 6.86 -3.48 7.85
C VAL A 180 6.01 -2.54 8.69
N GLN A 181 6.37 -1.26 8.79
CA GLN A 181 5.67 -0.29 9.62
C GLN A 181 4.21 -0.10 9.21
N ILE A 182 3.90 -0.12 7.90
CA ILE A 182 2.54 0.10 7.41
C ILE A 182 1.68 -1.16 7.41
N LEU A 183 2.28 -2.34 7.65
CA LEU A 183 1.62 -3.65 7.55
C LEU A 183 0.31 -3.73 8.37
N PRO A 184 0.25 -3.21 9.62
CA PRO A 184 -0.98 -3.17 10.41
C PRO A 184 -2.11 -2.33 9.82
N PHE A 185 -1.79 -1.46 8.86
CA PHE A 185 -2.70 -0.44 8.36
C PHE A 185 -3.19 -0.68 6.92
N LEU A 186 -2.84 -1.82 6.33
CA LEU A 186 -3.19 -2.13 4.94
C LEU A 186 -4.64 -2.56 4.73
N ASP A 187 -5.32 -3.04 5.78
CA ASP A 187 -6.73 -3.46 5.77
C ASP A 187 -7.07 -4.33 4.55
N ARG A 188 -8.05 -3.93 3.70
CA ARG A 188 -8.45 -4.68 2.50
C ARG A 188 -7.33 -4.86 1.46
N SER A 189 -6.30 -4.01 1.51
CA SER A 189 -5.15 -4.10 0.60
C SER A 189 -4.11 -5.13 1.05
N LEU A 190 -4.20 -5.63 2.28
CA LEU A 190 -3.17 -6.49 2.89
C LEU A 190 -2.78 -7.67 1.99
N SER A 191 -3.76 -8.42 1.47
CA SER A 191 -3.49 -9.62 0.65
C SER A 191 -2.73 -9.27 -0.63
N THR A 192 -3.29 -8.38 -1.45
CA THR A 192 -2.68 -7.94 -2.71
C THR A 192 -1.31 -7.33 -2.50
N PHE A 193 -1.18 -6.45 -1.50
CA PHE A 193 0.08 -5.80 -1.18
C PHE A 193 1.13 -6.83 -0.75
N SER A 194 0.80 -7.72 0.19
CA SER A 194 1.72 -8.72 0.73
C SER A 194 2.23 -9.67 -0.34
N VAL A 195 1.36 -10.17 -1.24
CA VAL A 195 1.77 -11.06 -2.34
C VAL A 195 2.83 -10.38 -3.21
N HIS A 196 2.60 -9.13 -3.62
CA HIS A 196 3.52 -8.42 -4.50
C HIS A 196 4.84 -8.04 -3.80
N ILE A 197 4.78 -7.64 -2.53
CA ILE A 197 5.99 -7.32 -1.76
C ILE A 197 6.82 -8.59 -1.55
N VAL A 198 6.22 -9.69 -1.09
CA VAL A 198 6.93 -10.97 -0.87
C VAL A 198 7.56 -11.47 -2.17
N GLU A 199 6.83 -11.46 -3.28
CA GLU A 199 7.38 -11.86 -4.59
C GLU A 199 8.60 -11.01 -4.98
N GLN A 200 8.52 -9.69 -4.75
CA GLN A 200 9.64 -8.79 -5.04
C GLN A 200 10.83 -9.02 -4.11
N LEU A 201 10.61 -9.28 -2.83
CA LEU A 201 11.66 -9.60 -1.86
C LEU A 201 12.35 -10.92 -2.20
N CYS A 202 11.62 -11.94 -2.64
CA CYS A 202 12.21 -13.20 -3.11
C CYS A 202 13.12 -12.99 -4.33
N LYS A 203 12.67 -12.20 -5.32
CA LYS A 203 13.51 -11.82 -6.47
C LYS A 203 14.78 -11.07 -6.04
N ASN A 204 14.64 -10.14 -5.11
CA ASN A 204 15.77 -9.39 -4.58
C ASN A 204 16.78 -10.29 -3.86
N LEU A 205 16.28 -11.25 -3.08
CA LEU A 205 17.09 -12.24 -2.37
C LEU A 205 17.87 -13.11 -3.36
N GLU A 206 17.20 -13.61 -4.39
CA GLU A 206 17.81 -14.40 -5.46
C GLU A 206 18.93 -13.60 -6.17
N CYS A 207 18.67 -12.34 -6.51
CA CYS A 207 19.68 -11.47 -7.11
C CYS A 207 20.88 -11.23 -6.18
N ALA A 208 20.64 -10.96 -4.90
CA ALA A 208 21.71 -10.69 -3.93
C ALA A 208 22.58 -11.94 -3.69
N VAL A 209 21.96 -13.11 -3.53
CA VAL A 209 22.66 -14.39 -3.37
C VAL A 209 23.42 -14.74 -4.63
N SER A 210 22.80 -14.60 -5.81
CA SER A 210 23.47 -14.83 -7.10
C SER A 210 24.71 -13.94 -7.24
N ALA A 211 24.60 -12.64 -6.93
CA ALA A 211 25.74 -11.73 -6.97
C ALA A 211 26.87 -12.10 -5.98
N ALA A 212 26.52 -12.58 -4.79
CA ALA A 212 27.48 -13.00 -3.77
C ALA A 212 28.22 -14.30 -4.14
N TYR A 213 27.50 -15.29 -4.68
CA TYR A 213 28.01 -16.65 -4.91
C TYR A 213 28.29 -17.00 -6.38
N CYS A 214 28.20 -16.05 -7.31
CA CYS A 214 28.52 -16.28 -8.71
C CYS A 214 29.97 -16.74 -8.89
N SER A 215 30.16 -17.84 -9.63
CA SER A 215 31.48 -18.44 -9.91
C SER A 215 32.39 -17.46 -10.67
N PRO A 216 33.71 -17.44 -10.43
CA PRO A 216 34.65 -16.57 -11.15
C PRO A 216 34.57 -16.72 -12.69
N ASP A 217 34.31 -17.93 -13.18
CA ASP A 217 34.21 -18.24 -14.61
C ASP A 217 32.96 -17.62 -15.27
N ASP A 218 31.84 -17.59 -14.55
CA ASP A 218 30.59 -16.94 -15.00
C ASP A 218 30.73 -15.42 -15.04
N ARG A 219 31.55 -14.84 -14.14
CA ARG A 219 31.86 -13.40 -14.12
C ARG A 219 32.67 -13.00 -15.36
N ALA A 220 33.61 -13.83 -15.81
CA ALA A 220 34.42 -13.55 -17.00
C ALA A 220 33.59 -13.58 -18.29
N HIS A 221 32.63 -14.51 -18.42
CA HIS A 221 31.73 -14.59 -19.57
C HIS A 221 30.71 -13.45 -19.62
N ALA A 222 30.18 -13.00 -18.48
CA ALA A 222 29.27 -11.85 -18.42
C ALA A 222 29.95 -10.52 -18.83
N VAL A 223 31.22 -10.34 -18.46
CA VAL A 223 32.03 -9.17 -18.85
C VAL A 223 32.42 -9.24 -20.34
N ALA A 224 32.71 -10.42 -20.87
CA ALA A 224 32.99 -10.61 -22.29
C ALA A 224 31.75 -10.37 -23.18
N ALA A 225 30.56 -10.78 -22.74
CA ALA A 225 29.30 -10.56 -23.46
C ALA A 225 28.88 -9.07 -23.50
N THR A 226 29.28 -8.28 -22.49
CA THR A 226 28.98 -6.84 -22.41
C THR A 226 30.01 -5.95 -23.10
N ALA A 227 31.21 -6.47 -23.40
CA ALA A 227 32.27 -5.74 -24.10
C ALA A 227 31.97 -5.42 -25.58
N HIS A 228 30.99 -6.10 -26.21
CA HIS A 228 30.59 -5.85 -27.60
C HIS A 228 29.52 -4.76 -27.79
N ALA A 229 29.04 -4.13 -26.69
CA ALA A 229 28.12 -3.01 -26.74
C ALA A 229 28.83 -1.73 -26.27
N HIS A 230 29.12 -0.81 -27.19
CA HIS A 230 29.78 0.47 -26.92
C HIS A 230 29.08 1.30 -25.82
N SER A 231 29.72 1.46 -24.65
CA SER A 231 29.86 2.71 -23.89
C SER A 231 30.80 2.49 -22.68
N PRO A 232 31.62 3.48 -22.25
CA PRO A 232 32.53 3.35 -21.12
C PRO A 232 31.82 3.71 -19.80
N ASP A 233 30.61 3.21 -19.56
CA ASP A 233 30.08 3.17 -18.20
C ASP A 233 30.37 1.77 -17.68
N THR A 234 31.48 1.64 -16.95
CA THR A 234 31.76 0.49 -16.10
C THR A 234 30.49 0.19 -15.31
N ILE A 235 29.76 -0.87 -15.69
CA ILE A 235 28.61 -1.38 -14.95
C ILE A 235 29.17 -1.85 -13.61
N SER A 236 29.28 -0.93 -12.65
CA SER A 236 29.59 -1.23 -11.28
C SER A 236 28.56 -2.25 -10.83
N GLN A 237 28.99 -3.50 -10.58
CA GLN A 237 28.12 -4.52 -10.01
C GLN A 237 27.38 -3.91 -8.80
N PRO A 238 26.09 -4.20 -8.63
CA PRO A 238 25.35 -3.68 -7.49
C PRO A 238 26.06 -4.14 -6.22
N SER A 239 26.68 -3.19 -5.51
CA SER A 239 27.26 -3.44 -4.20
C SER A 239 26.10 -3.56 -3.22
N TYR A 240 25.81 -4.78 -2.80
CA TYR A 240 24.83 -5.04 -1.76
C TYR A 240 25.46 -4.74 -0.38
N PRO A 241 24.74 -4.07 0.53
CA PRO A 241 25.16 -3.98 1.94
C PRO A 241 25.39 -5.37 2.53
N THR A 242 26.36 -5.51 3.43
CA THR A 242 26.74 -6.81 4.03
C THR A 242 25.56 -7.48 4.76
N ASN A 243 24.66 -6.70 5.33
CA ASN A 243 23.47 -7.16 6.05
C ASN A 243 22.20 -7.24 5.17
N TYR A 244 22.28 -6.96 3.87
CA TYR A 244 21.09 -6.83 3.02
C TYR A 244 20.24 -8.11 2.94
N VAL A 245 20.89 -9.27 2.79
CA VAL A 245 20.20 -10.57 2.80
C VAL A 245 19.49 -10.82 4.14
N ILE A 246 20.11 -10.42 5.25
CA ILE A 246 19.52 -10.55 6.59
C ILE A 246 18.26 -9.68 6.70
N GLN A 247 18.33 -8.42 6.24
CA GLN A 247 17.19 -7.51 6.26
C GLN A 247 16.01 -8.03 5.41
N ILE A 248 16.28 -8.62 4.23
CA ILE A 248 15.22 -9.24 3.42
C ILE A 248 14.56 -10.40 4.17
N LEU A 249 15.36 -11.29 4.78
CA LEU A 249 14.86 -12.44 5.51
C LEU A 249 14.05 -12.04 6.75
N GLU A 250 14.51 -11.01 7.47
CA GLU A 250 13.77 -10.41 8.59
C GLU A 250 12.41 -9.85 8.12
N THR A 251 12.42 -9.06 7.05
CA THR A 251 11.19 -8.50 6.46
C THR A 251 10.22 -9.59 6.02
N LEU A 252 10.70 -10.61 5.30
CA LEU A 252 9.89 -11.77 4.89
C LEU A 252 9.30 -12.50 6.09
N THR A 253 10.09 -12.69 7.14
CA THR A 253 9.64 -13.34 8.38
C THR A 253 8.52 -12.54 9.03
N THR A 254 8.63 -11.22 9.11
CA THR A 254 7.59 -10.35 9.66
C THR A 254 6.31 -10.40 8.83
N PHE A 255 6.40 -10.40 7.49
CA PHE A 255 5.24 -10.56 6.61
C PHE A 255 4.54 -11.90 6.82
N VAL A 256 5.30 -12.99 6.91
CA VAL A 256 4.77 -14.34 7.17
C VAL A 256 4.09 -14.39 8.53
N HIS A 257 4.73 -13.87 9.57
CA HIS A 257 4.17 -13.84 10.92
C HIS A 257 2.86 -13.06 10.96
N TYR A 258 2.85 -11.82 10.47
CA TYR A 258 1.66 -10.99 10.48
C TYR A 258 0.52 -11.58 9.64
N CYS A 259 0.82 -12.08 8.43
CA CYS A 259 -0.22 -12.59 7.53
C CYS A 259 -0.82 -13.92 8.00
N LEU A 260 -0.04 -14.81 8.62
CA LEU A 260 -0.46 -16.16 9.00
C LEU A 260 -0.90 -16.27 10.47
N ILE A 261 -0.24 -15.57 11.38
CA ILE A 261 -0.44 -15.74 12.82
C ILE A 261 -1.45 -14.72 13.35
N ASP A 262 -1.28 -13.43 13.06
CA ASP A 262 -2.15 -12.38 13.62
C ASP A 262 -3.57 -12.37 13.02
N ASN A 263 -3.73 -12.77 11.76
CA ASN A 263 -5.04 -12.88 11.11
C ASN A 263 -5.90 -14.06 11.60
N SER A 264 -5.31 -15.06 12.28
CA SER A 264 -6.06 -16.17 12.87
C SER A 264 -7.01 -15.71 13.98
N SER A 265 -6.72 -14.56 14.59
CA SER A 265 -7.53 -13.91 15.63
C SER A 265 -8.77 -13.19 15.09
N GLN A 266 -8.71 -12.65 13.87
CA GLN A 266 -9.78 -11.80 13.31
C GLN A 266 -10.86 -12.60 12.56
N THR A 267 -10.56 -13.83 12.14
CA THR A 267 -11.48 -14.67 11.37
C THR A 267 -12.58 -15.37 12.20
N SER A 268 -12.58 -15.20 13.53
CA SER A 268 -13.56 -15.84 14.43
C SER A 268 -14.76 -14.97 14.85
N ALA A 269 -14.92 -13.75 14.31
CA ALA A 269 -15.97 -12.80 14.74
C ALA A 269 -17.12 -12.56 13.74
N HIS A 270 -17.34 -13.47 12.78
CA HIS A 270 -18.57 -13.48 11.97
C HIS A 270 -19.37 -14.76 12.25
N PRO A 271 -20.37 -14.74 13.16
CA PRO A 271 -21.43 -15.73 13.09
C PRO A 271 -22.25 -15.43 11.81
N PRO A 272 -22.54 -16.43 10.95
CA PRO A 272 -23.52 -16.24 9.91
C PRO A 272 -24.88 -15.97 10.56
N SER A 273 -25.49 -14.84 10.19
CA SER A 273 -26.83 -14.43 10.61
C SER A 273 -27.82 -15.59 10.49
N GLN A 274 -28.46 -15.91 11.62
CA GLN A 274 -29.56 -16.87 11.70
C GLN A 274 -30.71 -16.40 10.81
N ALA A 275 -31.12 -17.26 9.88
CA ALA A 275 -32.45 -17.20 9.28
C ALA A 275 -33.47 -17.82 10.25
N THR A 276 -34.63 -17.19 10.30
CA THR A 276 -35.76 -17.43 11.18
C THR A 276 -36.31 -18.86 11.12
N THR A 277 -36.79 -19.30 12.27
CA THR A 277 -37.50 -20.54 12.63
C THR A 277 -38.48 -21.12 11.61
N VAL A 278 -38.33 -22.41 11.26
CA VAL A 278 -39.43 -23.41 11.16
C VAL A 278 -38.90 -24.80 11.55
N SER A 279 -39.70 -25.53 12.30
CA SER A 279 -39.42 -26.78 13.02
C SER A 279 -39.06 -28.02 12.19
N SER A 280 -38.40 -28.96 12.88
CA SER A 280 -38.31 -30.43 12.70
C SER A 280 -37.01 -31.01 12.09
N ASN A 281 -36.27 -31.71 12.95
CA ASN A 281 -35.16 -32.63 12.66
C ASN A 281 -35.69 -34.03 12.23
N PRO A 282 -34.87 -34.99 11.76
CA PRO A 282 -33.43 -34.94 11.39
C PRO A 282 -33.09 -35.63 10.03
N SER A 283 -31.94 -35.32 9.41
CA SER A 283 -31.08 -36.35 8.78
C SER A 283 -29.70 -35.79 8.36
N LEU A 284 -28.65 -36.47 8.82
CA LEU A 284 -27.23 -36.10 8.75
C LEU A 284 -26.52 -36.51 7.43
N ALA A 285 -27.19 -36.46 6.27
CA ALA A 285 -26.64 -37.06 5.04
C ALA A 285 -26.62 -36.18 3.78
N SER A 286 -26.86 -34.86 3.86
CA SER A 286 -26.97 -34.01 2.65
C SER A 286 -25.92 -32.89 2.51
N SER A 287 -25.03 -32.69 3.47
CA SER A 287 -24.17 -31.49 3.53
C SER A 287 -22.84 -31.54 2.74
N VAL A 288 -22.71 -32.33 1.67
CA VAL A 288 -21.43 -32.42 0.91
C VAL A 288 -21.56 -32.06 -0.58
N MET A 289 -22.72 -31.57 -1.05
CA MET A 289 -22.90 -31.33 -2.50
C MET A 289 -23.25 -29.89 -2.90
N ASN A 290 -22.95 -28.90 -2.06
CA ASN A 290 -23.22 -27.48 -2.36
C ASN A 290 -21.99 -26.57 -2.41
N ALA A 291 -20.78 -27.13 -2.52
CA ALA A 291 -19.54 -26.36 -2.62
C ALA A 291 -18.89 -26.47 -4.00
N ILE A 292 -19.61 -26.15 -5.08
CA ILE A 292 -19.00 -25.87 -6.40
C ILE A 292 -19.74 -24.68 -7.05
N PRO A 293 -19.08 -23.51 -7.22
CA PRO A 293 -19.65 -22.38 -7.93
C PRO A 293 -19.68 -22.67 -9.45
N GLY A 294 -20.88 -22.74 -10.06
CA GLY A 294 -20.99 -22.82 -11.53
C GLY A 294 -22.21 -23.56 -12.10
N THR A 295 -23.01 -24.26 -11.32
CA THR A 295 -24.03 -25.19 -11.87
C THR A 295 -25.48 -24.69 -11.87
N ARG A 296 -25.78 -23.51 -11.33
CA ARG A 296 -27.16 -22.98 -11.30
C ARG A 296 -27.77 -22.69 -12.68
N GLY A 297 -26.95 -22.46 -13.71
CA GLY A 297 -27.42 -22.21 -15.08
C GLY A 297 -27.75 -23.47 -15.89
N ALA A 298 -27.27 -24.65 -15.49
CA ALA A 298 -27.43 -25.88 -16.27
C ALA A 298 -28.68 -26.69 -15.87
N THR A 299 -29.18 -26.52 -14.64
CA THR A 299 -30.37 -27.23 -14.15
C THR A 299 -31.69 -26.63 -14.64
N GLU A 300 -31.72 -25.36 -15.05
CA GLU A 300 -32.95 -24.75 -15.60
C GLU A 300 -33.20 -25.11 -17.08
N LEU A 301 -32.15 -25.41 -17.86
CA LEU A 301 -32.28 -25.76 -19.29
C LEU A 301 -32.80 -27.18 -19.56
N ILE A 302 -32.74 -28.08 -18.56
CA ILE A 302 -33.23 -29.47 -18.71
C ILE A 302 -34.71 -29.57 -18.32
N SER A 303 -35.23 -28.66 -17.50
CA SER A 303 -36.65 -28.63 -17.12
C SER A 303 -37.58 -28.10 -18.22
N SER A 304 -37.06 -27.42 -19.25
CA SER A 304 -37.86 -26.88 -20.37
C SER A 304 -37.93 -27.81 -21.60
N LEU A 305 -37.32 -29.00 -21.54
CA LEU A 305 -37.28 -29.97 -22.65
C LEU A 305 -38.10 -31.25 -22.41
N VAL A 306 -38.86 -31.30 -21.31
CA VAL A 306 -39.88 -32.32 -21.06
C VAL A 306 -41.22 -31.64 -20.80
N LYS A 307 -41.87 -31.24 -21.89
CA LYS A 307 -43.33 -31.13 -22.03
C LYS A 307 -43.70 -31.28 -23.49
#